data_AF-A0A850YIS5-F1
#
_entry.id   AF-A0A850YIS5-F1
#
_cell.length_a   1.000
_cell.length_b   1.000
_cell.length_c   1.000
_cell.angle_alpha   90.00
_cell.angle_beta   90.00
_cell.angle_gamma   90.00
#
_symmetry.space_group_name_H-M   'P 1'
#
loop_
_entity.id
_entity.type
_entity.pdbx_description
1 polymer ?
#
loop_
_entity_poly.entity_id
_entity_poly.type
_entity_poly.pdbx_seq_one_letter_code
_entity_poly.pdbx_strand_id
1 'polypeptide(L)'
;EEAAEPGPSAAAAAEQRREERLRRFRELHMKRYEACKLNSQEVAEEDKRLKLPPNWEAKKARLEWELQVQEKKKECAARGEDYERVKLLEISAEDAERWERKKKKKNPDLGFSDYAAAQLRQYQRLTRQIKPDLEQYEKLKEQYGEALYPTSDSLLHGTHVPSKDGVDRMVADLEKQIEKREKYSRRRPYNDDADIDYINERNAKFNQKAERFYGKYTAEIKQNLERGTAV
;
A
#
# COMPACT_ATOMS: atom_id res chain seq x y z
N GLU A 1 -48.63 80.42 -2.90
CA GLU A 1 -47.81 79.21 -3.08
C GLU A 1 -48.71 78.02 -2.83
N GLU A 2 -48.86 77.17 -3.83
CA GLU A 2 -49.86 76.11 -3.95
C GLU A 2 -49.45 74.88 -3.11
N ALA A 3 -50.30 74.46 -2.17
CA ALA A 3 -50.16 73.17 -1.48
C ALA A 3 -51.55 72.55 -1.34
N ALA A 4 -51.95 71.77 -2.35
CA ALA A 4 -53.19 71.00 -2.34
C ALA A 4 -53.04 69.77 -1.42
N GLU A 5 -53.93 69.61 -0.43
CA GLU A 5 -54.01 68.41 0.39
C GLU A 5 -54.62 67.23 -0.40
N PRO A 6 -54.09 65.99 -0.26
CA PRO A 6 -54.58 64.85 -1.00
C PRO A 6 -55.89 64.28 -0.41
N GLY A 7 -56.88 63.98 -1.26
CA GLY A 7 -58.17 63.42 -0.86
C GLY A 7 -58.12 61.98 -0.30
N PRO A 8 -59.19 61.52 0.39
CA PRO A 8 -59.21 60.30 1.22
C PRO A 8 -58.93 58.98 0.47
N SER A 9 -59.21 58.92 -0.84
CA SER A 9 -58.92 57.76 -1.69
C SER A 9 -57.40 57.56 -1.92
N ALA A 10 -56.65 58.65 -2.02
CA ALA A 10 -55.19 58.60 -2.18
C ALA A 10 -54.48 58.15 -0.89
N ALA A 11 -55.05 58.49 0.28
CA ALA A 11 -54.53 58.08 1.58
C ALA A 11 -54.67 56.56 1.80
N ALA A 12 -55.83 55.96 1.47
CA ALA A 12 -56.05 54.52 1.59
C ALA A 12 -55.15 53.69 0.65
N ALA A 13 -54.92 54.17 -0.59
CA ALA A 13 -53.98 53.53 -1.51
C ALA A 13 -52.52 53.65 -1.03
N ALA A 14 -52.16 54.73 -0.33
CA ALA A 14 -50.85 54.91 0.28
C ALA A 14 -50.63 53.97 1.48
N GLU A 15 -51.67 53.71 2.27
CA GLU A 15 -51.67 52.74 3.37
C GLU A 15 -51.54 51.29 2.87
N GLN A 16 -52.29 50.91 1.83
CA GLN A 16 -52.15 49.58 1.20
C GLN A 16 -50.75 49.37 0.64
N ARG A 17 -50.18 50.37 -0.06
CA ARG A 17 -48.78 50.33 -0.51
C ARG A 17 -47.79 50.23 0.65
N ARG A 18 -48.10 50.82 1.81
CA ARG A 18 -47.27 50.72 3.03
C ARG A 18 -47.35 49.31 3.64
N GLU A 19 -48.54 48.72 3.69
CA GLU A 19 -48.73 47.34 4.15
C GLU A 19 -48.05 46.32 3.24
N GLU A 20 -48.15 46.47 1.92
CA GLU A 20 -47.43 45.65 0.94
C GLU A 20 -45.91 45.76 1.11
N ARG A 21 -45.39 46.98 1.32
CA ARG A 21 -43.97 47.21 1.66
C ARG A 21 -43.58 46.50 2.96
N LEU A 22 -44.43 46.53 3.98
CA LEU A 22 -44.18 45.84 5.25
C LEU A 22 -44.25 44.31 5.12
N ARG A 23 -45.18 43.76 4.32
CA ARG A 23 -45.25 42.33 4.01
C ARG A 23 -44.00 41.86 3.26
N ARG A 24 -43.61 42.60 2.21
CA ARG A 24 -42.36 42.35 1.47
C ARG A 24 -41.13 42.45 2.37
N PHE A 25 -41.11 43.38 3.33
CA PHE A 25 -40.02 43.49 4.30
C PHE A 25 -39.94 42.27 5.24
N ARG A 26 -41.08 41.75 5.73
CA ARG A 26 -41.12 40.53 6.54
C ARG A 26 -40.66 39.31 5.74
N GLU A 27 -41.11 39.18 4.49
CA GLU A 27 -40.66 38.11 3.58
C GLU A 27 -39.16 38.17 3.32
N LEU A 28 -38.60 39.37 3.10
CA LEU A 28 -37.15 39.55 2.95
C LEU A 28 -36.40 39.19 4.24
N HIS A 29 -36.95 39.50 5.41
CA HIS A 29 -36.39 39.10 6.70
C HIS A 29 -36.39 37.58 6.88
N MET A 30 -37.48 36.90 6.52
CA MET A 30 -37.59 35.45 6.57
C MET A 30 -36.59 34.79 5.62
N LYS A 31 -36.51 35.27 4.37
CA LYS A 31 -35.53 34.79 3.38
C LYS A 31 -34.09 35.02 3.84
N ARG A 32 -33.81 36.15 4.48
CA ARG A 32 -32.49 36.43 5.07
C ARG A 32 -32.18 35.48 6.22
N TYR A 33 -33.16 35.20 7.08
CA TYR A 33 -33.00 34.25 8.18
C TYR A 33 -32.76 32.82 7.67
N GLU A 34 -33.53 32.37 6.68
CA GLU A 34 -33.36 31.08 6.01
C GLU A 34 -31.98 30.97 5.35
N ALA A 35 -31.55 32.00 4.62
CA ALA A 35 -30.22 32.04 4.01
C ALA A 35 -29.11 31.98 5.07
N CYS A 36 -29.22 32.75 6.16
CA CYS A 36 -28.24 32.69 7.26
C CYS A 36 -28.18 31.30 7.91
N LYS A 37 -29.34 30.63 8.07
CA LYS A 37 -29.42 29.29 8.65
C LYS A 37 -28.78 28.24 7.73
N LEU A 38 -29.10 28.27 6.44
CA LEU A 38 -28.52 27.36 5.45
C LEU A 38 -27.01 27.56 5.35
N ASN A 39 -26.54 28.80 5.23
CA ASN A 39 -25.11 29.10 5.22
C ASN A 39 -24.41 28.61 6.49
N SER A 40 -25.03 28.77 7.65
CA SER A 40 -24.46 28.27 8.92
C SER A 40 -24.41 26.74 8.97
N GLN A 41 -25.38 26.05 8.38
CA GLN A 41 -25.41 24.58 8.29
C GLN A 41 -24.33 24.09 7.33
N GLU A 42 -24.21 24.68 6.14
CA GLU A 42 -23.20 24.36 5.14
C GLU A 42 -21.78 24.56 5.69
N VAL A 43 -21.51 25.69 6.35
CA VAL A 43 -20.21 25.94 7.00
C VAL A 43 -19.89 24.88 8.06
N ALA A 44 -20.88 24.46 8.85
CA ALA A 44 -20.69 23.40 9.84
C ALA A 44 -20.47 22.02 9.20
N GLU A 45 -21.08 21.73 8.05
CA GLU A 45 -20.88 20.49 7.29
C GLU A 45 -19.54 20.45 6.57
N GLU A 46 -19.09 21.57 6.02
CA GLU A 46 -17.75 21.70 5.44
C GLU A 46 -16.67 21.53 6.51
N ASP A 47 -16.82 22.15 7.68
CA ASP A 47 -15.90 21.98 8.82
C ASP A 47 -15.87 20.51 9.30
N LYS A 48 -17.02 19.84 9.35
CA LYS A 48 -17.08 18.39 9.61
C LYS A 48 -16.33 17.60 8.55
N ARG A 49 -16.51 17.91 7.25
CA ARG A 49 -15.81 17.23 6.15
C ARG A 49 -14.30 17.44 6.22
N LEU A 50 -13.84 18.64 6.58
CA LEU A 50 -12.42 18.97 6.75
C LEU A 50 -11.81 18.27 7.97
N LYS A 51 -12.57 18.10 9.06
CA LYS A 51 -12.15 17.37 10.26
C LYS A 51 -12.10 15.85 10.05
N LEU A 52 -12.77 15.32 9.03
CA LEU A 52 -12.73 13.90 8.74
C LEU A 52 -11.36 13.51 8.17
N PRO A 53 -10.78 12.39 8.65
CA PRO A 53 -9.59 11.83 8.02
C PRO A 53 -9.83 11.55 6.53
N PRO A 54 -8.84 11.76 5.65
CA PRO A 54 -8.95 11.47 4.21
C PRO A 54 -9.34 10.02 3.88
N ASN A 55 -9.19 9.08 4.83
CA ASN A 55 -9.55 7.67 4.69
C ASN A 55 -10.92 7.31 5.27
N TRP A 56 -11.72 8.29 5.73
CA TRP A 56 -13.01 8.06 6.39
C TRP A 56 -14.01 7.32 5.50
N GLU A 57 -14.16 7.75 4.25
CA GLU A 57 -15.09 7.11 3.30
C GLU A 57 -14.70 5.66 3.01
N ALA A 58 -13.40 5.41 2.84
CA ALA A 58 -12.87 4.05 2.68
C ALA A 58 -13.12 3.19 3.92
N LYS A 59 -13.00 3.77 5.12
CA LYS A 59 -13.31 3.09 6.39
C LYS A 59 -14.82 2.80 6.50
N LYS A 60 -15.67 3.74 6.12
CA LYS A 60 -17.13 3.57 6.11
C LYS A 60 -17.56 2.48 5.13
N ALA A 61 -17.07 2.53 3.89
CA ALA A 61 -17.35 1.51 2.88
C ALA A 61 -16.87 0.12 3.33
N ARG A 62 -15.71 0.04 4.01
CA ARG A 62 -15.24 -1.21 4.61
C ARG A 62 -16.18 -1.73 5.70
N LEU A 63 -16.66 -0.88 6.59
CA LEU A 63 -17.61 -1.25 7.64
C LEU A 63 -18.95 -1.71 7.06
N GLU A 64 -19.46 -1.00 6.05
CA GLU A 64 -20.68 -1.37 5.32
C GLU A 64 -20.51 -2.74 4.64
N TRP A 65 -19.35 -2.99 4.01
CA TRP A 65 -19.03 -4.29 3.43
C TRP A 65 -18.92 -5.41 4.48
N GLU A 66 -18.27 -5.15 5.63
CA GLU A 66 -18.17 -6.12 6.74
C GLU A 66 -19.56 -6.47 7.30
N LEU A 67 -20.46 -5.48 7.42
CA LEU A 67 -21.86 -5.71 7.83
C LEU A 67 -22.61 -6.57 6.82
N GLN A 68 -22.54 -6.26 5.53
CA GLN A 68 -23.16 -7.06 4.46
C GLN A 68 -22.64 -8.51 4.46
N VAL A 69 -21.33 -8.70 4.67
CA VAL A 69 -20.73 -10.05 4.80
C VAL A 69 -21.30 -10.79 6.01
N GLN A 70 -21.49 -10.12 7.15
CA GLN A 70 -22.10 -10.74 8.33
C GLN A 70 -23.58 -11.06 8.14
N GLU A 71 -24.35 -10.18 7.49
CA GLU A 71 -25.75 -10.42 7.16
C GLU A 71 -25.89 -11.65 6.25
N LYS A 72 -25.13 -11.71 5.14
CA LYS A 72 -25.13 -12.88 4.26
C LYS A 72 -24.72 -14.17 5.00
N LYS A 73 -23.76 -14.11 5.93
CA LYS A 73 -23.39 -15.26 6.77
C LYS A 73 -24.55 -15.73 7.65
N LYS A 74 -25.28 -14.79 8.28
CA LYS A 74 -26.46 -15.11 9.10
C LYS A 74 -27.59 -15.71 8.26
N GLU A 75 -27.84 -15.18 7.07
CA GLU A 75 -28.83 -15.70 6.13
C GLU A 75 -28.49 -17.12 5.67
N CYS A 76 -27.24 -17.36 5.28
CA CYS A 76 -26.76 -18.71 4.90
C CYS A 76 -26.89 -19.68 6.08
N ALA A 77 -26.51 -19.26 7.29
CA ALA A 77 -26.64 -20.08 8.50
C ALA A 77 -28.11 -20.38 8.84
N ALA A 78 -29.02 -19.43 8.68
CA ALA A 78 -30.46 -19.64 8.88
C ALA A 78 -31.07 -20.60 7.84
N ARG A 79 -30.53 -20.61 6.62
CA ARG A 79 -30.88 -21.56 5.56
C ARG A 79 -30.21 -22.95 5.74
N GLY A 80 -29.20 -23.05 6.59
CA GLY A 80 -28.40 -24.26 6.80
C GLY A 80 -27.33 -24.50 5.74
N GLU A 81 -26.96 -23.46 4.98
CA GLU A 81 -25.92 -23.50 3.94
C GLU A 81 -24.57 -22.97 4.45
N ASP A 82 -23.47 -23.51 3.93
CA ASP A 82 -22.13 -22.98 4.19
C ASP A 82 -21.86 -21.73 3.34
N TYR A 83 -21.66 -20.59 4.01
CA TYR A 83 -21.37 -19.31 3.40
C TYR A 83 -20.18 -19.34 2.43
N GLU A 84 -19.10 -20.06 2.76
CA GLU A 84 -17.93 -20.13 1.88
C GLU A 84 -18.25 -20.86 0.57
N ARG A 85 -19.13 -21.87 0.61
CA ARG A 85 -19.56 -22.59 -0.59
C ARG A 85 -20.46 -21.73 -1.47
N VAL A 86 -21.43 -21.02 -0.90
CA VAL A 86 -22.30 -20.08 -1.63
C VAL A 86 -21.49 -18.96 -2.27
N LYS A 87 -20.55 -18.39 -1.53
CA LYS A 87 -19.63 -17.37 -2.02
C LYS A 87 -18.76 -17.85 -3.18
N LEU A 88 -18.25 -19.10 -3.12
CA LEU A 88 -17.47 -19.67 -4.22
C LEU A 88 -18.31 -19.89 -5.48
N LEU A 89 -19.60 -20.17 -5.37
CA LEU A 89 -20.52 -20.27 -6.51
C LEU A 89 -20.80 -18.92 -7.18
N GLU A 90 -20.76 -17.82 -6.43
CA GLU A 90 -20.91 -16.46 -6.97
C GLU A 90 -19.66 -15.99 -7.74
N ILE A 91 -18.50 -16.63 -7.57
CA ILE A 91 -17.25 -16.24 -8.25
C ILE A 91 -17.20 -16.85 -9.66
N SER A 92 -17.25 -15.98 -10.68
CA SER A 92 -17.05 -16.39 -12.08
C SER A 92 -15.64 -16.92 -12.32
N ALA A 93 -15.49 -17.84 -13.29
CA ALA A 93 -14.19 -18.38 -13.69
C ALA A 93 -13.21 -17.27 -14.11
N GLU A 94 -13.69 -16.22 -14.79
CA GLU A 94 -12.87 -15.07 -15.17
C GLU A 94 -12.37 -14.28 -13.96
N ASP A 95 -13.20 -14.15 -12.92
CA ASP A 95 -12.86 -13.42 -11.70
C ASP A 95 -11.87 -14.22 -10.85
N ALA A 96 -12.03 -15.55 -10.82
CA ALA A 96 -11.04 -16.46 -10.24
C ALA A 96 -9.69 -16.34 -10.96
N GLU A 97 -9.66 -16.35 -12.30
CA GLU A 97 -8.43 -16.16 -13.07
C GLU A 97 -7.79 -14.79 -12.84
N ARG A 98 -8.59 -13.71 -12.85
CA ARG A 98 -8.11 -12.36 -12.52
C ARG A 98 -7.51 -12.32 -11.12
N TRP A 99 -8.12 -13.03 -10.17
CA TRP A 99 -7.64 -13.10 -8.79
C TRP A 99 -6.36 -13.93 -8.65
N GLU A 100 -6.24 -15.04 -9.38
CA GLU A 100 -5.00 -15.84 -9.46
C GLU A 100 -3.87 -15.07 -10.16
N ARG A 101 -4.14 -14.25 -11.16
CA ARG A 101 -3.14 -13.35 -11.78
C ARG A 101 -2.69 -12.25 -10.82
N LYS A 102 -3.61 -11.74 -9.98
CA LYS A 102 -3.32 -10.76 -8.92
C LYS A 102 -2.61 -11.37 -7.72
N LYS A 103 -2.71 -12.69 -7.51
CA LYS A 103 -1.94 -13.39 -6.47
C LYS A 103 -0.46 -13.24 -6.77
N LYS A 104 0.22 -12.53 -5.87
CA LYS A 104 1.67 -12.36 -5.91
C LYS A 104 2.33 -13.74 -5.84
N LYS A 105 3.12 -14.09 -6.86
CA LYS A 105 3.97 -15.29 -6.83
C LYS A 105 4.84 -15.23 -5.57
N LYS A 106 4.60 -16.14 -4.62
CA LYS A 106 5.35 -16.22 -3.36
C LYS A 106 6.60 -17.07 -3.62
N ASN A 107 7.78 -16.48 -3.41
CA ASN A 107 9.06 -17.19 -3.44
C ASN A 107 9.75 -17.02 -2.07
N PRO A 108 9.26 -17.72 -1.03
CA PRO A 108 9.85 -17.65 0.30
C PRO A 108 11.30 -18.15 0.29
N ASP A 109 12.11 -17.65 1.21
CA ASP A 109 13.46 -18.17 1.42
C ASP A 109 13.37 -19.39 2.34
N LEU A 110 13.81 -20.55 1.87
CA LEU A 110 13.77 -21.80 2.64
C LEU A 110 14.98 -21.96 3.56
N GLY A 111 15.92 -21.01 3.53
CA GLY A 111 17.18 -21.07 4.25
C GLY A 111 18.33 -21.48 3.35
N PHE A 112 19.54 -21.31 3.87
CA PHE A 112 20.77 -21.66 3.16
C PHE A 112 20.98 -23.18 3.18
N SER A 113 20.98 -23.81 2.02
CA SER A 113 21.34 -25.22 1.83
C SER A 113 22.72 -25.37 1.20
N ASP A 114 22.91 -24.81 0.01
CA ASP A 114 24.14 -24.87 -0.77
C ASP A 114 24.38 -23.56 -1.54
N TYR A 115 25.66 -23.27 -1.83
CA TYR A 115 26.07 -22.12 -2.62
C TYR A 115 25.55 -22.17 -4.05
N ALA A 116 25.49 -23.35 -4.69
CA ALA A 116 24.95 -23.45 -6.06
C ALA A 116 23.44 -23.15 -6.08
N ALA A 117 22.69 -23.62 -5.09
CA ALA A 117 21.26 -23.32 -4.96
C ALA A 117 21.01 -21.83 -4.72
N ALA A 118 21.80 -21.19 -3.86
CA ALA A 118 21.74 -19.73 -3.63
C ALA A 118 22.07 -18.94 -4.91
N GLN A 119 23.12 -19.35 -5.63
CA GLN A 119 23.52 -18.76 -6.91
C GLN A 119 22.44 -18.92 -7.97
N LEU A 120 21.83 -20.10 -8.10
CA LEU A 120 20.75 -20.38 -9.03
C LEU A 120 19.55 -19.48 -8.75
N ARG A 121 19.17 -19.32 -7.46
CA ARG A 121 18.08 -18.42 -7.06
C ARG A 121 18.39 -16.97 -7.40
N GLN A 122 19.63 -16.51 -7.19
CA GLN A 122 20.08 -15.18 -7.60
C GLN A 122 20.00 -15.03 -9.13
N TYR A 123 20.52 -16.00 -9.88
CA TYR A 123 20.54 -16.00 -11.33
C TYR A 123 19.13 -15.94 -11.92
N GLN A 124 18.21 -16.78 -11.44
CA GLN A 124 16.79 -16.74 -11.83
C GLN A 124 16.13 -15.40 -11.54
N ARG A 125 16.51 -14.73 -10.44
CA ARG A 125 16.02 -13.38 -10.13
C ARG A 125 16.59 -12.35 -11.10
N LEU A 126 17.88 -12.40 -11.40
CA LEU A 126 18.54 -11.45 -12.30
C LEU A 126 18.04 -11.60 -13.74
N THR A 127 17.97 -12.82 -14.25
CA THR A 127 17.43 -13.12 -15.59
C THR A 127 15.99 -12.64 -15.78
N ARG A 128 15.15 -12.73 -14.74
CA ARG A 128 13.79 -12.16 -14.77
C ARG A 128 13.75 -10.63 -14.74
N GLN A 129 14.80 -9.98 -14.26
CA GLN A 129 14.88 -8.51 -14.14
C GLN A 129 15.44 -7.86 -15.40
N ILE A 130 16.26 -8.58 -16.16
CA ILE A 130 16.83 -8.11 -17.43
C ILE A 130 15.70 -7.94 -18.45
N LYS A 131 15.65 -6.76 -19.07
CA LYS A 131 14.74 -6.45 -20.18
C LYS A 131 15.58 -6.23 -21.44
N PRO A 132 15.57 -7.19 -22.39
CA PRO A 132 16.30 -7.05 -23.64
C PRO A 132 15.75 -5.91 -24.50
N ASP A 133 16.66 -5.23 -25.19
CA ASP A 133 16.32 -4.23 -26.21
C ASP A 133 16.17 -4.95 -27.57
N LEU A 134 14.93 -5.08 -28.04
CA LEU A 134 14.62 -5.84 -29.25
C LEU A 134 15.09 -5.10 -30.51
N GLU A 135 15.07 -3.77 -30.53
CA GLU A 135 15.51 -2.99 -31.69
C GLU A 135 17.03 -3.12 -31.90
N GLN A 136 17.79 -3.06 -30.80
CA GLN A 136 19.24 -3.28 -30.86
C GLN A 136 19.55 -4.71 -31.33
N TYR A 137 18.78 -5.69 -30.86
CA TYR A 137 18.92 -7.08 -31.29
C TYR A 137 18.62 -7.28 -32.79
N GLU A 138 17.57 -6.66 -33.32
CA GLU A 138 17.22 -6.74 -34.74
C GLU A 138 18.30 -6.11 -35.64
N LYS A 139 18.85 -4.95 -35.24
CA LYS A 139 19.97 -4.31 -35.95
C LYS A 139 21.22 -5.20 -35.98
N LEU A 140 21.55 -5.84 -34.85
CA LEU A 140 22.65 -6.80 -34.78
C LEU A 140 22.37 -8.03 -35.67
N LYS A 141 21.12 -8.49 -35.71
CA LYS A 141 20.71 -9.62 -36.57
C LYS A 141 20.87 -9.30 -38.05
N GLU A 142 20.53 -8.09 -38.49
CA GLU A 142 20.75 -7.67 -39.87
C GLU A 142 22.25 -7.54 -40.22
N GLN A 143 23.05 -7.01 -39.29
CA GLN A 143 24.49 -6.83 -39.49
C GLN A 143 25.27 -8.15 -39.56
N TYR A 144 25.00 -9.07 -38.64
CA TYR A 144 25.74 -10.33 -38.52
C TYR A 144 25.08 -11.48 -39.31
N GLY A 145 23.80 -11.38 -39.67
CA GLY A 145 23.09 -12.39 -40.44
C GLY A 145 23.16 -13.78 -39.78
N GLU A 146 23.61 -14.77 -40.54
CA GLU A 146 23.76 -16.16 -40.07
C GLU A 146 24.85 -16.32 -39.00
N ALA A 147 25.83 -15.40 -38.98
CA ALA A 147 26.90 -15.38 -37.98
C ALA A 147 26.40 -15.02 -36.57
N LEU A 148 25.17 -14.48 -36.43
CA LEU A 148 24.56 -14.21 -35.13
C LEU A 148 24.21 -15.50 -34.36
N TYR A 149 24.15 -16.65 -35.04
CA TYR A 149 23.87 -17.95 -34.45
C TYR A 149 25.15 -18.82 -34.39
N PRO A 150 26.15 -18.45 -33.57
CA PRO A 150 27.42 -19.17 -33.52
C PRO A 150 27.26 -20.55 -32.87
N THR A 151 27.99 -21.52 -33.40
CA THR A 151 28.30 -22.80 -32.73
C THR A 151 29.58 -22.66 -31.90
N SER A 152 29.95 -23.70 -31.14
CA SER A 152 31.17 -23.70 -30.30
C SER A 152 32.46 -23.35 -31.07
N ASP A 153 32.48 -23.65 -32.36
CA ASP A 153 33.67 -23.55 -33.22
C ASP A 153 33.65 -22.27 -34.08
N SER A 154 32.70 -21.37 -33.83
CA SER A 154 32.56 -20.11 -34.59
C SER A 154 33.66 -19.10 -34.23
N LEU A 155 34.21 -18.45 -35.25
CA LEU A 155 35.35 -17.52 -35.13
C LEU A 155 34.97 -16.12 -34.62
N LEU A 156 33.68 -15.81 -34.44
CA LEU A 156 33.22 -14.48 -34.01
C LEU A 156 33.50 -14.14 -32.54
N HIS A 157 34.04 -15.07 -31.77
CA HIS A 157 34.38 -14.82 -30.36
C HIS A 157 35.63 -13.94 -30.23
N GLY A 158 35.50 -12.80 -29.55
CA GLY A 158 36.63 -11.91 -29.21
C GLY A 158 36.75 -10.63 -30.05
N THR A 159 35.92 -10.44 -31.08
CA THR A 159 35.91 -9.21 -31.90
C THR A 159 34.88 -8.18 -31.44
N HIS A 160 33.95 -8.55 -30.56
CA HIS A 160 32.87 -7.69 -30.09
C HIS A 160 33.39 -6.60 -29.13
N VAL A 161 33.24 -5.34 -29.56
CA VAL A 161 33.48 -4.16 -28.71
C VAL A 161 32.12 -3.60 -28.28
N PRO A 162 31.74 -3.70 -26.99
CA PRO A 162 30.46 -3.20 -26.52
C PRO A 162 30.38 -1.68 -26.59
N SER A 163 29.17 -1.17 -26.85
CA SER A 163 28.91 0.27 -26.70
C SER A 163 29.06 0.72 -25.25
N LYS A 164 29.45 1.98 -25.03
CA LYS A 164 29.59 2.60 -23.70
C LYS A 164 28.31 2.45 -22.88
N ASP A 165 27.15 2.74 -23.49
CA ASP A 165 25.85 2.59 -22.85
C ASP A 165 25.58 1.15 -22.36
N GLY A 166 26.07 0.15 -23.09
CA GLY A 166 25.93 -1.26 -22.70
C GLY A 166 26.81 -1.60 -21.49
N VAL A 167 28.02 -1.04 -21.45
CA VAL A 167 28.93 -1.17 -20.31
C VAL A 167 28.34 -0.48 -19.07
N ASP A 168 27.81 0.73 -19.22
CA ASP A 168 27.23 1.49 -18.11
C ASP A 168 26.01 0.77 -17.49
N ARG A 169 25.15 0.17 -18.33
CA ARG A 169 24.03 -0.67 -17.85
C ARG A 169 24.53 -1.87 -17.05
N MET A 170 25.58 -2.55 -17.52
CA MET A 170 26.18 -3.68 -16.83
C MET A 170 26.78 -3.26 -15.48
N VAL A 171 27.51 -2.14 -15.43
CA VAL A 171 28.10 -1.60 -14.20
C VAL A 171 27.00 -1.28 -13.18
N ALA A 172 25.96 -0.55 -13.60
CA ALA A 172 24.84 -0.23 -12.72
C ALA A 172 24.15 -1.49 -12.16
N ASP A 173 24.02 -2.55 -12.95
CA ASP A 173 23.45 -3.82 -12.48
C ASP A 173 24.38 -4.60 -11.55
N LEU A 174 25.71 -4.49 -11.71
CA LEU A 174 26.69 -5.03 -10.77
C LEU A 174 26.65 -4.30 -9.43
N GLU A 175 26.59 -2.97 -9.44
CA GLU A 175 26.49 -2.15 -8.23
C GLU A 175 25.22 -2.51 -7.44
N LYS A 176 24.07 -2.65 -8.10
CA LYS A 176 22.83 -3.12 -7.47
C LYS A 176 22.96 -4.53 -6.87
N GLN A 177 23.75 -5.40 -7.50
CA GLN A 177 24.02 -6.74 -6.96
C GLN A 177 24.90 -6.68 -5.71
N ILE A 178 25.94 -5.84 -5.71
CA ILE A 178 26.81 -5.60 -4.55
C ILE A 178 25.99 -5.04 -3.38
N GLU A 179 25.20 -3.99 -3.62
CA GLU A 179 24.34 -3.37 -2.60
C GLU A 179 23.35 -4.38 -1.98
N LYS A 180 22.77 -5.25 -2.81
CA LYS A 180 21.90 -6.34 -2.31
C LYS A 180 22.65 -7.36 -1.47
N ARG A 181 23.90 -7.69 -1.85
CA ARG A 181 24.75 -8.63 -1.11
C ARG A 181 25.16 -8.06 0.25
N GLU A 182 25.49 -6.78 0.33
CA GLU A 182 25.79 -6.10 1.60
C GLU A 182 24.61 -6.15 2.58
N LYS A 183 23.39 -6.02 2.06
CA LYS A 183 22.14 -6.07 2.85
C LYS A 183 21.70 -7.50 3.22
N TYR A 184 22.47 -8.54 2.90
CA TYR A 184 22.11 -9.94 3.20
C TYR A 184 22.02 -10.20 4.71
N SER A 185 22.98 -9.70 5.49
CA SER A 185 22.97 -9.79 6.94
C SER A 185 22.45 -8.49 7.56
N ARG A 186 21.20 -8.49 8.00
CA ARG A 186 20.58 -7.33 8.65
C ARG A 186 20.95 -7.27 10.13
N ARG A 187 21.41 -6.10 10.59
CA ARG A 187 21.66 -5.85 12.02
C ARG A 187 20.32 -5.87 12.77
N ARG A 188 20.26 -6.67 13.85
CA ARG A 188 19.13 -6.67 14.79
C ARG A 188 19.22 -5.42 15.68
N PRO A 189 18.09 -4.76 16.01
CA PRO A 189 18.11 -3.63 16.93
C PRO A 189 18.67 -4.07 18.28
N TYR A 190 19.47 -3.20 18.89
CA TYR A 190 19.98 -3.42 20.23
C TYR A 190 18.87 -3.10 21.24
N ASN A 191 18.69 -3.97 22.23
CA ASN A 191 17.79 -3.75 23.34
C ASN A 191 18.64 -3.42 24.57
N ASP A 192 18.50 -2.22 25.10
CA ASP A 192 19.23 -1.72 26.27
C ASP A 192 18.70 -2.29 27.59
N ASP A 193 17.44 -2.74 27.62
CA ASP A 193 16.82 -3.39 28.77
C ASP A 193 17.23 -4.87 28.95
N ALA A 194 18.01 -5.44 28.02
CA ALA A 194 18.43 -6.84 28.12
C ALA A 194 19.60 -7.02 29.08
N ASP A 195 19.57 -8.05 29.92
CA ASP A 195 20.68 -8.40 30.81
C ASP A 195 21.97 -8.64 30.01
N ILE A 196 23.00 -7.87 30.35
CA ILE A 196 24.28 -7.90 29.63
C ILE A 196 25.16 -9.00 30.21
N ASP A 197 25.32 -10.10 29.47
CA ASP A 197 26.17 -11.25 29.83
C ASP A 197 27.61 -11.15 29.29
N TYR A 198 28.02 -9.99 28.76
CA TYR A 198 29.28 -9.81 28.06
C TYR A 198 30.00 -8.51 28.44
N ILE A 199 31.34 -8.52 28.32
CA ILE A 199 32.20 -7.35 28.60
C ILE A 199 32.56 -6.59 27.30
N ASN A 200 32.68 -7.29 26.16
CA ASN A 200 33.06 -6.69 24.87
C ASN A 200 32.18 -7.21 23.71
N GLU A 201 32.18 -6.53 22.56
CA GLU A 201 31.31 -6.88 21.42
C GLU A 201 31.65 -8.26 20.83
N ARG A 202 32.93 -8.67 20.87
CA ARG A 202 33.35 -9.98 20.38
C ARG A 202 32.80 -11.10 21.26
N ASN A 203 32.77 -10.88 22.57
CA ASN A 203 32.18 -11.76 23.57
C ASN A 203 30.65 -11.81 23.39
N ALA A 204 29.98 -10.67 23.17
CA ALA A 204 28.54 -10.65 22.85
C ALA A 204 28.20 -11.54 21.65
N LYS A 205 28.97 -11.45 20.56
CA LYS A 205 28.79 -12.31 19.37
C LYS A 205 29.07 -13.78 19.66
N PHE A 206 30.02 -14.08 20.55
CA PHE A 206 30.33 -15.43 20.99
C PHE A 206 29.20 -16.01 21.86
N ASN A 207 28.73 -15.28 22.86
CA ASN A 207 27.57 -15.67 23.69
C ASN A 207 26.32 -15.88 22.82
N GLN A 208 26.04 -14.98 21.88
CA GLN A 208 24.94 -15.17 20.91
C GLN A 208 25.12 -16.42 20.04
N LYS A 209 26.37 -16.79 19.70
CA LYS A 209 26.64 -18.05 18.98
C LYS A 209 26.38 -19.23 19.91
N ALA A 210 26.87 -19.19 21.15
CA ALA A 210 26.65 -20.24 22.15
C ALA A 210 25.15 -20.46 22.41
N GLU A 211 24.38 -19.39 22.59
CA GLU A 211 22.92 -19.43 22.78
C GLU A 211 22.19 -20.10 21.61
N ARG A 212 22.60 -19.86 20.35
CA ARG A 212 21.98 -20.52 19.18
C ARG A 212 22.15 -22.04 19.16
N PHE A 213 23.28 -22.56 19.67
CA PHE A 213 23.58 -23.99 19.66
C PHE A 213 23.15 -24.68 20.95
N TYR A 214 23.45 -24.08 22.11
CA TYR A 214 23.29 -24.67 23.43
C TYR A 214 22.04 -24.22 24.16
N GLY A 215 21.49 -23.04 23.85
CA GLY A 215 20.35 -22.46 24.57
C GLY A 215 19.12 -23.38 24.62
N LYS A 216 18.91 -24.19 23.57
CA LYS A 216 17.86 -25.22 23.55
C LYS A 216 18.06 -26.30 24.62
N TYR A 217 19.31 -26.68 24.90
CA TYR A 217 19.66 -27.75 25.83
C TYR A 217 19.89 -27.21 27.25
N THR A 218 20.30 -25.96 27.40
CA THR A 218 20.60 -25.32 28.70
C THR A 218 19.44 -24.50 29.25
N ALA A 219 18.25 -24.58 28.64
CA ALA A 219 17.08 -23.79 29.03
C ALA A 219 16.68 -24.02 30.50
N GLU A 220 16.75 -25.27 30.99
CA GLU A 220 16.43 -25.61 32.38
C GLU A 220 17.44 -24.99 33.37
N ILE A 221 18.74 -25.07 33.06
CA ILE A 221 19.80 -24.47 33.87
C ILE A 221 19.60 -22.94 33.95
N LYS A 222 19.25 -22.31 32.82
CA LYS A 222 18.98 -20.87 32.76
C LYS A 222 17.80 -20.47 33.64
N GLN A 223 16.69 -21.22 33.59
CA GLN A 223 15.54 -21.00 34.46
C GLN A 223 15.88 -21.18 35.94
N ASN A 224 16.71 -22.17 36.28
CA ASN A 224 17.12 -22.41 37.67
C ASN A 224 17.98 -21.24 38.19
N LEU A 225 18.86 -20.68 37.36
CA LEU A 225 19.62 -19.47 37.70
C LEU A 225 18.71 -18.26 37.93
N GLU A 226 17.72 -18.05 37.05
CA GLU A 226 16.73 -16.96 37.18
C GLU A 226 15.83 -17.13 38.42
N ARG A 227 15.59 -18.38 38.87
CA ARG A 227 14.84 -18.71 40.10
C ARG A 227 15.69 -18.70 41.37
N GLY A 228 16.96 -18.29 41.30
CA GLY A 228 17.84 -18.19 42.46
C GLY A 228 18.50 -19.52 42.86
N THR A 229 18.81 -20.37 41.87
CA THR A 229 19.50 -21.67 42.02
C THR A 229 18.78 -22.72 42.88
N ALA A 230 17.52 -22.49 43.21
CA ALA A 230 16.64 -23.49 43.79
C ALA A 230 16.25 -24.51 42.72
N VAL A 231 16.46 -25.80 43.00
CA VAL A 231 15.96 -26.93 42.21
C VAL A 231 14.48 -27.12 42.50
#